data_AF-A8PQY4-F1
#
_entry.id   AF-A8PQY4-F1
#
_cell.length_a   1.000
_cell.length_b   1.000
_cell.length_c   1.000
_cell.angle_alpha   90.00
_cell.angle_beta   90.00
_cell.angle_gamma   90.00
#
_symmetry.space_group_name_H-M   'P 1'
#
loop_
_entity.id
_entity.type
_entity.pdbx_description
1 polymer ?
#
loop_
_entity_poly.entity_id
_entity_poly.type
_entity_poly.pdbx_seq_one_letter_code
_entity_poly.pdbx_strand_id
1 'polypeptide(L)'
;MLALVFHQCFTAGYHYPLNRLNFVLQILSSILLVIYQAVTLGVNLSELSQFSKNWPFMFPYIAYRLPRRDTWTLAQVVFFIILESLMALLAHANYIQFLMLIFPSKLERSLIFWMLGPMALVQAGMFFADFAKFNDFKTIDLADALVNICDASLALLYTSGLLIWGGFVNWRRAWRTDGSTAAFGIAVLVVAVCKTVVSFVHIAYDRAYWIRLLSATFTNWQCWLGVLVVGVGGHGDWRV
;
A
#
# COMPACT_ATOMS: atom_id res chain seq x y z
N MET A 1 1.44 -5.82 10.01
CA MET A 1 2.64 -5.65 9.16
C MET A 1 3.85 -6.43 9.64
N LEU A 2 4.18 -6.43 10.93
CA LEU A 2 5.33 -7.20 11.45
C LEU A 2 5.33 -8.67 11.00
N ALA A 3 4.19 -9.35 11.09
CA ALA A 3 4.05 -10.72 10.59
C ALA A 3 4.43 -10.86 9.11
N LEU A 4 4.06 -9.89 8.26
CA LEU A 4 4.41 -9.89 6.85
C LEU A 4 5.93 -9.76 6.64
N VAL A 5 6.59 -8.86 7.38
CA VAL A 5 8.06 -8.71 7.32
C VAL A 5 8.75 -10.00 7.75
N PHE A 6 8.30 -10.63 8.85
CA PHE A 6 8.83 -11.93 9.27
C PHE A 6 8.64 -12.99 8.19
N HIS A 7 7.43 -13.09 7.62
CA HIS A 7 7.16 -14.02 6.52
C HIS A 7 8.08 -13.77 5.31
N GLN A 8 8.31 -12.50 4.93
CA GLN A 8 9.23 -12.14 3.84
C GLN A 8 10.67 -12.55 4.15
N CYS A 9 11.15 -12.38 5.38
CA CYS A 9 12.47 -12.87 5.79
C CYS A 9 12.57 -14.40 5.73
N PHE A 10 11.56 -15.11 6.21
CA PHE A 10 11.53 -16.58 6.17
C PHE A 10 11.47 -17.13 4.74
N THR A 11 10.72 -16.45 3.87
CA THR A 11 10.52 -16.88 2.47
C THR A 11 11.53 -16.24 1.51
N ALA A 12 12.51 -15.47 2.03
CA ALA A 12 13.52 -14.77 1.24
C ALA A 12 14.32 -15.72 0.32
N GLY A 13 14.67 -16.91 0.82
CA GLY A 13 15.43 -17.90 0.05
C GLY A 13 14.74 -18.36 -1.24
N TYR A 14 13.42 -18.20 -1.31
CA TYR A 14 12.61 -18.55 -2.47
C TYR A 14 12.19 -17.33 -3.30
N HIS A 15 11.80 -16.22 -2.67
CA HIS A 15 11.32 -15.05 -3.41
C HIS A 15 12.45 -14.22 -4.03
N TYR A 16 13.60 -14.13 -3.36
CA TYR A 16 14.75 -13.38 -3.85
C TYR A 16 15.29 -13.89 -5.22
N PRO A 17 15.49 -15.21 -5.43
CA PRO A 17 15.95 -15.70 -6.74
C PRO A 17 14.90 -15.58 -7.84
N LEU A 18 13.60 -15.51 -7.51
CA LEU A 18 12.51 -15.39 -8.49
C LEU A 18 12.54 -14.01 -9.18
N ASN A 19 12.56 -12.93 -8.38
CA ASN A 19 12.73 -11.58 -8.88
C ASN A 19 13.29 -10.66 -7.79
N ARG A 20 14.59 -10.33 -7.94
CA ARG A 20 15.33 -9.52 -6.97
C ARG A 20 14.72 -8.13 -6.76
N LEU A 21 14.32 -7.47 -7.85
CA LEU A 21 13.78 -6.11 -7.78
C LEU A 21 12.45 -6.09 -7.02
N ASN A 22 11.54 -7.01 -7.35
CA ASN A 22 10.26 -7.11 -6.65
C ASN A 22 10.46 -7.41 -5.17
N PHE A 23 11.33 -8.37 -4.83
CA PHE A 23 11.61 -8.71 -3.43
C PHE A 23 12.18 -7.53 -2.64
N VAL A 24 13.14 -6.79 -3.22
CA VAL A 24 13.75 -5.61 -2.57
C VAL A 24 12.71 -4.50 -2.38
N LEU A 25 11.90 -4.18 -3.39
CA LEU A 25 10.83 -3.19 -3.27
C LEU A 25 9.81 -3.59 -2.20
N GLN A 26 9.47 -4.87 -2.16
CA GLN A 26 8.50 -5.41 -1.22
C GLN A 26 8.96 -5.34 0.24
N ILE A 27 10.20 -5.76 0.52
CA ILE A 27 10.73 -5.72 1.88
C ILE A 27 10.95 -4.26 2.33
N LEU A 28 11.43 -3.39 1.45
CA LEU A 28 11.57 -1.96 1.73
C LEU A 28 10.23 -1.29 2.02
N SER A 29 9.21 -1.54 1.20
CA SER A 29 7.85 -1.03 1.42
C SER A 29 7.29 -1.52 2.76
N SER A 30 7.47 -2.80 3.08
CA SER A 30 6.98 -3.39 4.32
C SER A 30 7.68 -2.83 5.57
N ILE A 31 9.00 -2.65 5.52
CA ILE A 31 9.78 -2.03 6.61
C ILE A 31 9.35 -0.57 6.81
N LEU A 32 9.26 0.22 5.74
CA LEU A 32 8.84 1.62 5.85
C LEU A 32 7.41 1.76 6.34
N LEU A 33 6.50 0.87 5.93
CA LEU A 33 5.15 0.85 6.46
C LEU A 33 5.13 0.50 7.97
N VAL A 34 5.98 -0.42 8.44
CA VAL A 34 6.13 -0.69 9.88
C VAL A 34 6.64 0.55 10.62
N ILE A 35 7.66 1.23 10.10
CA ILE A 35 8.19 2.46 10.69
C ILE A 35 7.10 3.55 10.76
N TYR A 36 6.39 3.77 9.66
CA TYR A 36 5.30 4.75 9.60
C TYR A 36 4.16 4.42 10.59
N GLN A 37 3.78 3.15 10.70
CA GLN A 37 2.79 2.69 11.68
C GLN A 37 3.28 2.88 13.13
N ALA A 38 4.54 2.56 13.42
CA ALA A 38 5.13 2.72 14.73
C ALA A 38 5.22 4.20 15.15
N VAL A 39 5.63 5.09 14.25
CA VAL A 39 5.67 6.54 14.49
C VAL A 39 4.26 7.08 14.73
N THR A 40 3.31 6.78 13.84
CA THR A 40 1.92 7.23 13.96
C THR A 40 1.28 6.76 15.26
N LEU A 41 1.47 5.49 15.63
CA LEU A 41 0.97 4.93 16.88
C LEU A 41 1.65 5.57 18.10
N GLY A 42 2.97 5.69 18.09
CA GLY A 42 3.75 6.26 19.18
C GLY A 42 3.36 7.71 19.48
N VAL A 43 3.17 8.53 18.45
CA VAL A 43 2.67 9.91 18.60
C VAL A 43 1.28 9.90 19.20
N ASN A 44 0.34 9.14 18.62
CA ASN A 44 -1.04 9.11 19.12
C ASN A 44 -1.12 8.64 20.58
N LEU A 45 -0.32 7.64 20.98
CA LEU A 45 -0.26 7.18 22.38
C LEU A 45 0.38 8.21 23.32
N SER A 46 1.40 8.93 22.86
CA SER A 46 2.01 10.04 23.62
C SER A 46 0.99 11.14 23.89
N GLU A 47 0.25 11.55 22.87
CA GLU A 47 -0.83 12.54 22.97
C GLU A 47 -1.95 12.06 23.91
N LEU A 48 -2.36 10.80 23.76
CA LEU A 48 -3.37 10.19 24.62
C LEU A 48 -2.94 10.17 26.10
N SER A 49 -1.66 9.91 26.35
CA SER A 49 -1.06 9.92 27.70
C SER A 49 -1.01 11.33 28.30
N GLN A 50 -0.80 12.37 27.48
CA GLN A 50 -0.89 13.75 27.95
C GLN A 50 -2.34 14.18 28.20
N PHE A 51 -3.24 13.78 27.31
CA PHE A 51 -4.67 14.07 27.43
C PHE A 51 -5.28 13.43 28.68
N SER A 52 -4.95 12.16 28.97
CA SER A 52 -5.48 11.43 30.12
C SER A 52 -5.04 12.02 31.47
N LYS A 53 -3.92 12.75 31.53
CA LYS A 53 -3.50 13.47 32.74
C LYS A 53 -4.45 14.62 33.09
N ASN A 54 -5.04 15.26 32.08
CA ASN A 54 -5.99 16.35 32.27
C ASN A 54 -7.43 15.84 32.39
N TRP A 55 -7.78 14.79 31.64
CA TRP A 55 -9.13 14.20 31.58
C TRP A 55 -9.08 12.68 31.73
N PRO A 56 -8.89 12.14 32.96
CA PRO A 56 -8.59 10.72 33.19
C PRO A 56 -9.71 9.75 32.83
N PHE A 57 -10.96 10.22 32.75
CA PHE A 57 -12.13 9.40 32.42
C PHE A 57 -12.65 9.64 31.00
N MET A 58 -11.94 10.42 30.18
CA MET A 58 -12.34 10.74 28.81
C MET A 58 -11.26 10.28 27.84
N PHE A 59 -11.63 9.46 26.86
CA PHE A 59 -10.72 9.02 25.81
C PHE A 59 -11.23 9.48 24.44
N PRO A 60 -10.41 10.19 23.65
CA PRO A 60 -10.78 10.50 22.28
C PRO A 60 -10.91 9.19 21.48
N TYR A 61 -12.08 8.98 20.88
CA TYR A 61 -12.37 7.80 20.06
C TYR A 61 -11.80 7.89 18.63
N ILE A 62 -11.21 9.04 18.27
CA ILE A 62 -10.65 9.30 16.94
C ILE A 62 -9.20 9.71 17.11
N ALA A 63 -8.31 9.07 16.36
CA ALA A 63 -6.89 9.41 16.31
C ALA A 63 -6.69 10.82 15.77
N TYR A 64 -5.65 11.49 16.26
CA TYR A 64 -5.33 12.84 15.80
C TYR A 64 -4.79 12.82 14.37
N ARG A 65 -5.13 13.86 13.59
CA ARG A 65 -4.55 14.06 12.26
C ARG A 65 -3.06 14.35 12.41
N LEU A 66 -2.23 13.60 11.67
CA LEU A 66 -0.80 13.84 11.52
C LEU A 66 -0.53 14.32 10.09
N PRO A 67 0.50 15.16 9.88
CA PRO A 67 1.36 15.79 10.90
C PRO A 67 0.65 16.90 11.71
N ARG A 68 1.07 17.12 12.96
CA ARG A 68 0.54 18.20 13.83
C ARG A 68 1.20 19.54 13.50
N ARG A 69 0.60 20.30 12.60
CA ARG A 69 1.18 21.57 12.10
C ARG A 69 1.26 22.69 13.14
N ASP A 70 0.45 22.60 14.20
CA ASP A 70 0.38 23.56 15.30
C ASP A 70 1.48 23.37 16.34
N THR A 71 1.88 22.11 16.61
CA THR A 71 2.83 21.80 17.68
C THR A 71 4.18 21.27 17.20
N TRP A 72 4.25 20.69 16.00
CA TRP A 72 5.49 20.09 15.51
C TRP A 72 6.46 21.13 14.94
N THR A 73 7.74 20.85 15.14
CA THR A 73 8.81 21.59 14.47
C THR A 73 8.75 21.33 12.96
N LEU A 74 9.25 22.30 12.17
CA LEU A 74 9.33 22.14 10.71
C LEU A 74 10.04 20.85 10.30
N ALA A 75 11.14 20.51 10.99
CA ALA A 75 11.88 19.28 10.73
C ALA A 75 11.02 18.02 10.91
N GLN A 76 10.26 17.92 12.01
CA GLN A 76 9.36 16.80 12.26
C GLN A 76 8.29 16.67 11.17
N VAL A 77 7.70 17.79 10.75
CA VAL A 77 6.70 17.82 9.66
C VAL A 77 7.33 17.34 8.35
N VAL A 78 8.50 17.87 7.98
CA VAL A 78 9.22 17.49 6.75
C VAL A 78 9.54 16.00 6.73
N PHE A 79 10.15 15.47 7.80
CA PHE A 79 10.51 14.05 7.85
C PHE A 79 9.29 13.13 7.85
N PHE A 80 8.18 13.54 8.49
CA PHE A 80 6.95 12.76 8.48
C PHE A 80 6.32 12.70 7.09
N ILE A 81 6.24 13.83 6.37
CA ILE A 81 5.71 13.88 5.01
C ILE A 81 6.59 13.08 4.04
N ILE A 82 7.92 13.15 4.18
CA ILE A 82 8.84 12.32 3.40
C ILE A 82 8.60 10.83 3.67
N LEU A 83 8.44 10.45 4.95
CA LEU A 83 8.16 9.06 5.32
C LEU A 83 6.82 8.59 4.73
N GLU A 84 5.78 9.40 4.81
CA GLU A 84 4.45 9.09 4.29
C GLU A 84 4.44 8.95 2.77
N SER A 85 5.01 9.93 2.06
CA SER A 85 5.11 9.91 0.60
C SER A 85 5.95 8.73 0.10
N LEU A 86 7.09 8.44 0.74
CA LEU A 86 7.95 7.32 0.37
C LEU A 86 7.26 5.98 0.63
N MET A 87 6.56 5.84 1.77
CA MET A 87 5.80 4.65 2.10
C MET A 87 4.72 4.37 1.05
N ALA A 88 3.92 5.38 0.69
CA ALA A 88 2.89 5.27 -0.32
C ALA A 88 3.49 4.92 -1.69
N LEU A 89 4.51 5.66 -2.11
CA LEU A 89 5.17 5.46 -3.40
C LEU A 89 5.74 4.04 -3.52
N LEU A 90 6.43 3.53 -2.49
CA LEU A 90 7.00 2.18 -2.51
C LEU A 90 5.92 1.10 -2.48
N ALA A 91 4.80 1.31 -1.78
CA ALA A 91 3.69 0.36 -1.80
C ALA A 91 3.12 0.21 -3.22
N HIS A 92 2.90 1.33 -3.91
CA HIS A 92 2.42 1.33 -5.29
C HIS A 92 3.48 0.84 -6.27
N ALA A 93 4.74 1.25 -6.13
CA ALA A 93 5.83 0.79 -7.00
C ALA A 93 6.04 -0.73 -6.91
N ASN A 94 6.01 -1.28 -5.69
CA ASN A 94 6.06 -2.72 -5.46
C ASN A 94 4.90 -3.43 -6.17
N TYR A 95 3.68 -2.91 -6.03
CA TYR A 95 2.51 -3.53 -6.67
C TYR A 95 2.53 -3.42 -8.21
N ILE A 96 2.96 -2.28 -8.76
CA ILE A 96 3.12 -2.08 -10.20
C ILE A 96 4.16 -3.07 -10.75
N GLN A 97 5.29 -3.22 -10.06
CA GLN A 97 6.31 -4.20 -10.42
C GLN A 97 5.77 -5.63 -10.41
N PHE A 98 4.96 -5.96 -9.40
CA PHE A 98 4.28 -7.24 -9.30
C PHE A 98 3.32 -7.50 -10.47
N LEU A 99 2.48 -6.52 -10.85
CA LEU A 99 1.61 -6.66 -12.03
C LEU A 99 2.44 -6.84 -13.31
N MET A 100 3.50 -6.05 -13.50
CA MET A 100 4.37 -6.21 -14.67
C MET A 100 5.03 -7.59 -14.73
N LEU A 101 5.30 -8.22 -13.59
CA LEU A 101 5.81 -9.59 -13.51
C LEU A 101 4.79 -10.61 -14.03
N ILE A 102 3.52 -10.43 -13.67
CA ILE A 102 2.42 -11.35 -13.94
C ILE A 102 1.96 -11.31 -15.40
N PHE A 103 2.03 -10.14 -16.04
CA PHE A 103 1.72 -9.98 -17.47
C PHE A 103 2.96 -10.26 -18.33
N PRO A 104 2.90 -11.22 -19.27
CA PRO A 104 4.08 -11.66 -20.01
C PRO A 104 4.49 -10.73 -21.15
N SER A 105 3.55 -9.97 -21.75
CA SER A 105 3.87 -9.19 -22.96
C SER A 105 4.54 -7.85 -22.66
N LYS A 106 5.45 -7.42 -23.54
CA LYS A 106 6.15 -6.12 -23.40
C LYS A 106 5.19 -4.93 -23.49
N LEU A 107 4.14 -5.04 -24.32
CA LEU A 107 3.16 -3.98 -24.50
C LEU A 107 2.28 -3.83 -23.25
N GLU A 108 1.77 -4.93 -22.68
CA GLU A 108 1.01 -4.89 -21.42
C GLU A 108 1.84 -4.29 -20.28
N ARG A 109 3.11 -4.72 -20.14
CA ARG A 109 4.01 -4.17 -19.12
C ARG A 109 4.20 -2.67 -19.27
N SER A 110 4.42 -2.19 -20.49
CA SER A 110 4.59 -0.77 -20.76
C SER A 110 3.30 0.00 -20.48
N LEU A 111 2.14 -0.54 -20.86
CA LEU A 111 0.83 0.06 -20.58
C LEU A 111 0.55 0.16 -19.08
N ILE A 112 0.81 -0.91 -18.32
CA ILE A 112 0.69 -0.95 -16.85
C ILE A 112 1.55 0.14 -16.23
N PHE A 113 2.82 0.24 -16.63
CA PHE A 113 3.75 1.25 -16.11
C PHE A 113 3.28 2.68 -16.43
N TRP A 114 2.91 2.95 -17.69
CA TRP A 114 2.48 4.28 -18.12
C TRP A 114 1.12 4.70 -17.58
N MET A 115 0.23 3.76 -17.27
CA MET A 115 -1.07 4.05 -16.69
C MET A 115 -0.99 4.24 -15.16
N LEU A 116 -0.32 3.34 -14.46
CA LEU A 116 -0.31 3.30 -12.99
C LEU A 116 0.80 4.16 -12.39
N GLY A 117 1.95 4.26 -13.05
CA GLY A 117 3.11 5.01 -12.58
C GLY A 117 2.80 6.49 -12.32
N PRO A 118 2.23 7.22 -13.29
CA PRO A 118 1.86 8.63 -13.10
C PRO A 118 0.85 8.83 -11.96
N MET A 119 -0.15 7.95 -11.82
CA MET A 119 -1.13 8.04 -10.72
C MET A 119 -0.45 7.87 -9.36
N ALA A 120 0.45 6.90 -9.22
CA ALA A 120 1.20 6.68 -7.99
C ALA A 120 2.11 7.87 -7.65
N LEU A 121 2.74 8.48 -8.67
CA LEU A 121 3.55 9.68 -8.49
C LEU A 121 2.73 10.90 -8.08
N VAL A 122 1.57 11.12 -8.71
CA VAL A 122 0.67 12.22 -8.32
C VAL A 122 0.23 12.04 -6.88
N GLN A 123 -0.24 10.84 -6.50
CA GLN A 123 -0.64 10.54 -5.13
C GLN A 123 0.49 10.80 -4.11
N ALA A 124 1.69 10.27 -4.36
CA ALA A 124 2.83 10.48 -3.48
C ALA A 124 3.25 11.96 -3.40
N GLY A 125 3.14 12.68 -4.52
CA GLY A 125 3.43 14.10 -4.62
C GLY A 125 2.44 14.98 -3.85
N MET A 126 1.16 14.61 -3.83
CA MET A 126 0.12 15.39 -3.15
C MET A 126 0.30 15.45 -1.62
N PHE A 127 1.01 14.50 -0.99
CA PHE A 127 1.35 14.62 0.44
C PHE A 127 2.19 15.85 0.76
N PHE A 128 2.97 16.37 -0.19
CA PHE A 128 3.74 17.60 0.01
C PHE A 128 2.88 18.86 0.05
N ALA A 129 1.59 18.79 -0.29
CA ALA A 129 0.67 19.90 -0.12
C ALA A 129 0.48 20.30 1.35
N ASP A 130 0.83 19.42 2.30
CA ASP A 130 0.83 19.76 3.73
C ASP A 130 1.84 20.86 4.10
N PHE A 131 2.78 21.21 3.20
CA PHE A 131 3.65 22.40 3.35
C PHE A 131 2.95 23.72 3.00
N ALA A 132 1.75 23.69 2.43
CA ALA A 132 0.98 24.90 2.19
C ALA A 132 0.70 25.65 3.51
N LYS A 133 0.53 26.97 3.42
CA LYS A 133 0.24 27.81 4.59
C LYS A 133 -1.01 27.31 5.32
N PHE A 134 -1.01 27.39 6.65
CA PHE A 134 -2.11 26.89 7.50
C PHE A 134 -3.51 27.42 7.12
N ASN A 135 -3.59 28.64 6.58
CA ASN A 135 -4.86 29.26 6.18
C ASN A 135 -5.35 28.87 4.78
N ASP A 136 -4.57 28.11 4.01
CA ASP A 136 -4.94 27.71 2.64
C ASP A 136 -5.64 26.34 2.61
N PHE A 137 -6.78 26.26 3.29
CA PHE A 137 -7.56 25.03 3.44
C PHE A 137 -7.96 24.41 2.10
N LYS A 138 -8.22 25.23 1.07
CA LYS A 138 -8.62 24.76 -0.26
C LYS A 138 -7.55 23.90 -0.93
N THR A 139 -6.29 24.29 -0.82
CA THR A 139 -5.18 23.55 -1.43
C THR A 139 -4.97 22.22 -0.72
N ILE A 140 -5.08 22.20 0.61
CA ILE A 140 -4.92 20.98 1.43
C ILE A 140 -6.07 20.01 1.16
N ASP A 141 -7.32 20.49 1.14
CA ASP A 141 -8.50 19.66 0.87
C ASP A 141 -8.47 19.08 -0.55
N LEU A 142 -8.04 19.88 -1.55
CA LEU A 142 -7.86 19.40 -2.92
C LEU A 142 -6.78 18.31 -3.00
N ALA A 143 -5.66 18.48 -2.31
CA ALA A 143 -4.59 17.50 -2.29
C ALA A 143 -5.02 16.19 -1.61
N ASP A 144 -5.69 16.27 -0.46
CA ASP A 144 -6.26 15.11 0.24
C ASP A 144 -7.27 14.36 -0.67
N ALA A 145 -8.14 15.09 -1.38
CA ALA A 145 -9.06 14.51 -2.34
C ALA A 145 -8.33 13.80 -3.49
N LEU A 146 -7.28 14.40 -4.04
CA LEU A 146 -6.47 13.78 -5.11
C LEU A 146 -5.74 12.52 -4.63
N VAL A 147 -5.17 12.53 -3.42
CA VAL A 147 -4.57 11.33 -2.81
C VAL A 147 -5.58 10.18 -2.76
N ASN A 148 -6.79 10.48 -2.30
CA ASN A 148 -7.84 9.48 -2.12
C ASN A 148 -8.37 8.94 -3.46
N ILE A 149 -8.58 9.82 -4.44
CA ILE A 149 -9.02 9.44 -5.79
C ILE A 149 -7.96 8.60 -6.49
N CYS A 150 -6.69 8.99 -6.41
CA CYS A 150 -5.60 8.21 -6.97
C CYS A 150 -5.47 6.84 -6.28
N ASP A 151 -5.54 6.77 -4.94
CA ASP A 151 -5.49 5.48 -4.21
C ASP A 151 -6.61 4.54 -4.65
N ALA A 152 -7.84 5.05 -4.72
CA ALA A 152 -9.00 4.26 -5.13
C ALA A 152 -8.93 3.83 -6.60
N SER A 153 -8.48 4.72 -7.49
CA SER A 153 -8.27 4.40 -8.91
C SER A 153 -7.20 3.31 -9.07
N LEU A 154 -6.09 3.43 -8.36
CA LEU A 154 -5.04 2.41 -8.33
C LEU A 154 -5.60 1.09 -7.76
N ALA A 155 -6.34 1.12 -6.67
CA ALA A 155 -6.97 -0.08 -6.10
C ALA A 155 -7.91 -0.78 -7.10
N LEU A 156 -8.72 -0.03 -7.84
CA LEU A 156 -9.59 -0.57 -8.88
C LEU A 156 -8.79 -1.20 -10.03
N LEU A 157 -7.79 -0.48 -10.56
CA LEU A 157 -6.95 -0.97 -11.65
C LEU A 157 -6.12 -2.20 -11.23
N TYR A 158 -5.70 -2.25 -9.98
CA TYR A 158 -5.01 -3.40 -9.40
C TYR A 158 -5.91 -4.62 -9.29
N THR A 159 -7.15 -4.43 -8.82
CA THR A 159 -8.14 -5.50 -8.71
C THR A 159 -8.59 -5.97 -10.09
N SER A 160 -8.85 -5.06 -11.03
CA SER A 160 -9.23 -5.43 -12.40
C SER A 160 -8.10 -6.15 -13.13
N GLY A 161 -6.85 -5.71 -12.98
CA GLY A 161 -5.68 -6.38 -13.54
C GLY A 161 -5.55 -7.82 -13.06
N LEU A 162 -5.77 -8.08 -11.76
CA LEU A 162 -5.77 -9.43 -11.21
C LEU A 162 -6.93 -10.29 -11.71
N LEU A 163 -8.14 -9.72 -11.80
CA LEU A 163 -9.31 -10.43 -12.33
C LEU A 163 -9.12 -10.79 -13.81
N ILE A 164 -8.58 -9.87 -14.61
CA ILE A 164 -8.26 -10.11 -16.02
C ILE A 164 -7.22 -11.21 -16.15
N TRP A 165 -6.14 -11.14 -15.37
CA TRP A 165 -5.09 -12.14 -15.43
C TRP A 165 -5.58 -13.53 -14.97
N GLY A 166 -6.27 -13.59 -13.83
CA GLY A 166 -6.75 -14.84 -13.24
C GLY A 166 -7.94 -15.45 -13.96
N GLY A 167 -8.79 -14.65 -14.61
CA GLY A 167 -9.95 -15.13 -15.35
C GLY A 167 -9.68 -15.42 -16.83
N PHE A 168 -8.99 -14.51 -17.52
CA PHE A 168 -8.93 -14.52 -18.99
C PHE A 168 -7.55 -14.85 -19.54
N VAL A 169 -6.46 -14.29 -19.01
CA VAL A 169 -5.13 -14.43 -19.62
C VAL A 169 -4.50 -15.79 -19.28
N ASN A 170 -4.50 -16.18 -18.00
CA ASN A 170 -3.78 -17.37 -17.53
C ASN A 170 -4.62 -18.21 -16.57
N TRP A 171 -5.91 -18.39 -16.87
CA TRP A 171 -6.87 -19.08 -16.00
C TRP A 171 -6.38 -20.46 -15.51
N ARG A 172 -5.83 -21.30 -16.41
CA ARG A 172 -5.36 -22.65 -16.05
C ARG A 172 -4.21 -22.62 -15.04
N ARG A 173 -3.35 -21.60 -15.12
CA ARG A 173 -2.18 -21.45 -14.24
C ARG A 173 -2.57 -20.79 -12.92
N ALA A 174 -3.50 -19.84 -12.97
CA ALA A 174 -4.01 -19.13 -11.80
C ALA A 174 -4.79 -20.05 -10.86
N TRP A 175 -5.54 -21.00 -11.41
CA TRP A 175 -6.46 -21.86 -10.65
C TRP A 175 -6.00 -23.32 -10.50
N ARG A 176 -4.69 -23.56 -10.65
CA ARG A 176 -4.17 -24.92 -10.47
C ARG A 176 -4.34 -25.35 -9.00
N THR A 177 -4.99 -26.49 -8.81
CA THR A 177 -5.19 -27.12 -7.49
C THR A 177 -3.99 -27.96 -7.05
N ASP A 178 -3.06 -28.24 -7.97
CA ASP A 178 -1.79 -28.92 -7.66
C ASP A 178 -0.88 -27.93 -6.91
N GLY A 179 -0.91 -28.04 -5.59
CA GLY A 179 -0.25 -27.13 -4.65
C GLY A 179 -1.20 -26.07 -4.08
N SER A 180 -0.70 -25.24 -3.16
CA SER A 180 -1.48 -24.19 -2.51
C SER A 180 -1.75 -22.96 -3.40
N THR A 181 -1.46 -23.03 -4.70
CA THR A 181 -1.58 -21.92 -5.66
C THR A 181 -3.00 -21.36 -5.74
N ALA A 182 -4.02 -22.21 -5.92
CA ALA A 182 -5.41 -21.76 -5.97
C ALA A 182 -5.86 -21.10 -4.66
N ALA A 183 -5.44 -21.63 -3.51
CA ALA A 183 -5.76 -21.05 -2.19
C ALA A 183 -5.15 -19.65 -2.04
N PHE A 184 -3.88 -19.47 -2.43
CA PHE A 184 -3.26 -18.14 -2.45
C PHE A 184 -3.90 -17.21 -3.47
N GLY A 185 -4.33 -17.71 -4.64
CA GLY A 185 -5.05 -16.92 -5.65
C GLY A 185 -6.37 -16.36 -5.12
N ILE A 186 -7.15 -17.19 -4.42
CA ILE A 186 -8.38 -16.75 -3.74
C ILE A 186 -8.04 -15.69 -2.69
N ALA A 187 -7.03 -15.93 -1.85
CA ALA A 187 -6.63 -14.98 -0.82
C ALA A 187 -6.21 -13.62 -1.42
N VAL A 188 -5.47 -13.61 -2.54
CA VAL A 188 -5.10 -12.39 -3.27
C VAL A 188 -6.35 -11.64 -3.75
N LEU A 189 -7.32 -12.33 -4.33
CA LEU A 189 -8.56 -11.71 -4.83
C LEU A 189 -9.42 -11.15 -3.70
N VAL A 190 -9.54 -11.86 -2.58
CA VAL A 190 -10.25 -11.37 -1.39
C VAL A 190 -9.59 -10.10 -0.87
N VAL A 191 -8.26 -10.10 -0.73
CA VAL A 191 -7.50 -8.92 -0.31
C VAL A 191 -7.67 -7.76 -1.31
N ALA A 192 -7.72 -8.04 -2.62
CA ALA A 192 -7.95 -7.05 -3.66
C ALA A 192 -9.32 -6.36 -3.50
N VAL A 193 -10.38 -7.15 -3.35
CA VAL A 193 -11.74 -6.63 -3.15
C VAL A 193 -11.83 -5.85 -1.84
N CYS A 194 -11.28 -6.37 -0.76
CA CYS A 194 -11.22 -5.66 0.52
C CYS A 194 -10.50 -4.32 0.39
N LYS A 195 -9.35 -4.26 -0.31
CA LYS A 195 -8.63 -3.01 -0.59
C LYS A 195 -9.53 -2.03 -1.34
N THR A 196 -10.17 -2.46 -2.41
CA THR A 196 -11.04 -1.60 -3.22
C THR A 196 -12.21 -1.04 -2.39
N VAL A 197 -12.86 -1.88 -1.58
CA VAL A 197 -13.94 -1.45 -0.68
C VAL A 197 -13.41 -0.41 0.32
N VAL A 198 -12.26 -0.67 0.93
CA VAL A 198 -11.62 0.22 1.90
C VAL A 198 -11.28 1.58 1.28
N SER A 199 -10.77 1.62 0.06
CA SER A 199 -10.50 2.88 -0.65
C SER A 199 -11.79 3.66 -0.97
N PHE A 200 -12.89 2.99 -1.33
CA PHE A 200 -14.19 3.67 -1.52
C PHE A 200 -14.79 4.17 -0.21
N VAL A 201 -14.70 3.38 0.87
CA VAL A 201 -15.12 3.79 2.21
C VAL A 201 -14.30 5.00 2.66
N HIS A 202 -13.00 5.06 2.34
CA HIS A 202 -12.17 6.21 2.66
C HIS A 202 -12.64 7.49 1.95
N ILE A 203 -13.03 7.40 0.68
CA ILE A 203 -13.62 8.53 -0.05
C ILE A 203 -14.97 8.94 0.56
N ALA A 204 -15.80 7.97 0.95
CA ALA A 204 -17.11 8.25 1.54
C ALA A 204 -17.02 8.83 2.97
N TYR A 205 -16.01 8.42 3.74
CA TYR A 205 -15.78 8.84 5.12
C TYR A 205 -14.45 9.58 5.24
N ASP A 206 -14.49 10.87 4.89
CA ASP A 206 -13.35 11.79 4.75
C ASP A 206 -12.52 12.04 6.04
N ARG A 207 -12.89 11.44 7.17
CA ARG A 207 -12.29 11.71 8.49
C ARG A 207 -11.63 10.51 9.16
N ALA A 208 -11.57 9.37 8.49
CA ALA A 208 -11.05 8.14 9.08
C ALA A 208 -9.61 7.86 8.62
N TYR A 209 -8.65 8.66 9.08
CA TYR A 209 -7.23 8.57 8.67
C TYR A 209 -6.58 7.20 8.91
N TRP A 210 -7.06 6.42 9.88
CA TRP A 210 -6.60 5.05 10.12
C TRP A 210 -6.93 4.09 8.97
N ILE A 211 -7.95 4.40 8.15
CA ILE A 211 -8.33 3.61 6.97
C ILE A 211 -7.24 3.71 5.89
N ARG A 212 -6.55 4.85 5.79
CA ARG A 212 -5.39 5.02 4.88
C ARG A 212 -4.27 4.02 5.21
N LEU A 213 -4.01 3.76 6.50
CA LEU A 213 -3.04 2.76 6.93
C LEU A 213 -3.46 1.33 6.53
N LEU A 214 -4.75 1.05 6.50
CA LEU A 214 -5.28 -0.24 6.05
C LEU A 214 -5.11 -0.42 4.53
N SER A 215 -5.31 0.61 3.71
CA SER A 215 -5.11 0.53 2.25
C SER A 215 -3.67 0.13 1.88
N ALA A 216 -2.67 0.82 2.45
CA ALA A 216 -1.26 0.48 2.26
C ALA A 216 -0.92 -0.93 2.78
N THR A 217 -1.61 -1.34 3.85
CA THR A 217 -1.48 -2.68 4.44
C THR A 217 -1.97 -3.76 3.47
N PHE A 218 -3.17 -3.60 2.92
CA PHE A 218 -3.71 -4.55 1.95
C PHE A 218 -2.83 -4.64 0.71
N THR A 219 -2.33 -3.51 0.21
CA THR A 219 -1.42 -3.49 -0.96
C THR A 219 -0.17 -4.36 -0.76
N ASN A 220 0.47 -4.26 0.40
CA ASN A 220 1.66 -5.04 0.72
C ASN A 220 1.36 -6.54 0.88
N TRP A 221 0.27 -6.89 1.55
CA TRP A 221 -0.18 -8.28 1.67
C TRP A 221 -0.56 -8.89 0.33
N GLN A 222 -1.28 -8.15 -0.49
CA GLN A 222 -1.72 -8.57 -1.82
C GLN A 222 -0.52 -8.91 -2.71
N CYS A 223 0.50 -8.05 -2.70
CA CYS A 223 1.73 -8.29 -3.45
C CYS A 223 2.46 -9.55 -2.96
N TRP A 224 2.52 -9.79 -1.65
CA TRP A 224 3.18 -10.99 -1.10
C TRP A 224 2.48 -12.29 -1.46
N LEU A 225 1.17 -12.35 -1.23
CA LEU A 225 0.36 -13.50 -1.61
C LEU A 225 0.42 -13.73 -3.13
N GLY A 226 0.45 -12.65 -3.90
CA GLY A 226 0.56 -12.69 -5.35
C GLY A 226 1.84 -13.36 -5.84
N VAL A 227 2.99 -13.07 -5.24
CA VAL A 227 4.24 -13.73 -5.63
C VAL A 227 4.22 -15.22 -5.27
N LEU A 228 3.54 -15.62 -4.19
CA LEU A 228 3.36 -17.05 -3.87
C LEU A 228 2.53 -17.79 -4.93
N VAL A 229 1.51 -17.16 -5.50
CA VAL A 229 0.76 -17.72 -6.64
C VAL A 229 1.72 -18.00 -7.80
N VAL A 230 2.61 -17.05 -8.11
CA VAL A 230 3.56 -17.17 -9.22
C VAL A 230 4.63 -18.23 -8.96
N GLY A 231 5.26 -18.20 -7.79
CA GLY A 231 6.42 -19.06 -7.54
C GLY A 231 6.04 -20.52 -7.22
N VAL A 232 4.87 -20.80 -6.64
CA VAL A 232 4.44 -22.19 -6.35
C VAL A 232 4.13 -22.92 -7.67
N GLY A 233 3.91 -22.14 -8.74
CA GLY A 233 3.61 -22.59 -10.10
C GLY A 233 4.81 -22.81 -11.04
N GLY A 234 6.07 -22.83 -10.58
CA GLY A 234 7.16 -23.23 -11.48
C GLY A 234 8.58 -23.03 -10.99
N HIS A 235 9.20 -24.14 -10.58
CA HIS A 235 10.65 -24.28 -10.47
C HIS A 235 11.36 -24.47 -11.83
N GLY A 236 10.66 -24.27 -12.95
CA GLY A 236 11.10 -24.81 -14.25
C GLY A 236 11.15 -23.87 -15.46
N ASP A 237 10.44 -22.74 -15.51
CA ASP A 237 10.21 -22.14 -16.85
C ASP A 237 9.89 -20.63 -16.86
N TRP A 238 10.76 -19.82 -16.29
CA TRP A 238 10.66 -18.34 -16.37
C TRP A 238 11.96 -17.66 -16.81
N ARG A 239 12.97 -18.44 -17.25
CA ARG A 239 14.12 -17.92 -17.97
C ARG A 239 13.83 -17.98 -19.46
N VAL A 240 13.11 -17.00 -19.96
CA VAL A 240 13.18 -16.55 -21.36
C VAL A 240 13.35 -15.04 -21.35
#